data_AF-A0AAE0HCB0-F1
#
_entry.id   AF-A0AAE0HCB0-F1
#
_cell.length_a   1.000
_cell.length_b   1.000
_cell.length_c   1.000
_cell.angle_alpha   90.00
_cell.angle_beta   90.00
_cell.angle_gamma   90.00
#
_symmetry.space_group_name_H-M   'P 1'
#
loop_
_entity.id
_entity.type
_entity.pdbx_description
1 polymer ?
#
loop_
_entity_poly.entity_id
_entity_poly.type
_entity_poly.pdbx_seq_one_letter_code
_entity_poly.pdbx_strand_id
1 'polypeptide(L)'
;MPAPQGPPSLLVFGTDWNAAPQPTLERMRAVSPRAHIVGGSYAHVPTFLVHGTADDLIPWQQSRGTYDALVARGVPAGLALVEGPPHIRDLSSDPESEGWKAVLRAKVVLRYQW
;
A
#
# COMPACT_ATOMS: atom_id res chain seq x y z
N MET A 1 17.70 -29.27 -35.27
CA MET A 1 17.87 -28.73 -33.90
C MET A 1 16.50 -28.29 -33.40
N PRO A 2 15.88 -28.95 -32.42
CA PRO A 2 14.66 -28.46 -31.81
C PRO A 2 14.94 -27.20 -30.97
N ALA A 3 13.99 -26.27 -30.94
CA ALA A 3 14.10 -25.01 -30.19
C ALA A 3 14.20 -25.27 -28.67
N PRO A 4 14.91 -24.42 -27.91
CA PRO A 4 14.99 -24.55 -26.46
C PRO A 4 13.59 -24.40 -25.84
N GLN A 5 13.20 -25.37 -25.01
CA GLN A 5 11.97 -25.29 -24.24
C GLN A 5 12.14 -24.19 -23.19
N GLY A 6 11.25 -23.18 -23.22
CA GLY A 6 11.18 -22.16 -22.18
C GLY A 6 10.92 -22.78 -20.80
N PRO A 7 11.20 -22.06 -19.70
CA PRO A 7 10.97 -22.58 -18.35
C PRO A 7 9.48 -22.96 -18.18
N PRO A 8 9.17 -24.05 -17.46
CA PRO A 8 7.80 -24.47 -17.25
C PRO A 8 7.01 -23.36 -16.55
N SER A 9 5.90 -22.94 -17.16
CA SER A 9 4.96 -22.01 -16.55
C SER A 9 4.37 -22.61 -15.28
N LEU A 10 4.69 -22.03 -14.12
CA LEU A 10 4.17 -22.38 -12.80
C LEU A 10 2.70 -21.95 -12.61
N LEU A 11 1.84 -22.21 -13.58
CA LEU A 11 0.39 -22.11 -13.40
C LEU A 11 -0.12 -23.47 -12.92
N VAL A 12 -0.09 -23.66 -11.60
CA VAL A 12 -0.70 -24.83 -10.95
C VAL A 12 -2.21 -24.65 -10.95
N PHE A 13 -2.87 -25.15 -11.99
CA PHE A 13 -4.33 -25.30 -12.01
C PHE A 13 -4.76 -26.26 -10.90
N GLY A 14 -5.81 -25.91 -10.14
CA GLY A 14 -6.39 -26.77 -9.09
C GLY A 14 -5.97 -26.49 -7.65
N THR A 15 -5.22 -25.42 -7.38
CA THR A 15 -4.91 -25.01 -5.99
C THR A 15 -6.16 -24.40 -5.33
N ASP A 16 -6.65 -25.03 -4.25
CA ASP A 16 -7.63 -24.40 -3.37
C ASP A 16 -6.93 -23.39 -2.47
N TRP A 17 -6.95 -22.12 -2.87
CA TRP A 17 -6.34 -21.02 -2.14
C TRP A 17 -7.01 -20.75 -0.79
N ASN A 18 -8.26 -21.19 -0.58
CA ASN A 18 -8.91 -21.07 0.73
C ASN A 18 -8.35 -22.09 1.75
N ALA A 19 -7.78 -23.20 1.26
CA ALA A 19 -7.15 -24.23 2.08
C ALA A 19 -5.62 -24.10 2.14
N ALA A 20 -5.04 -23.07 1.51
CA ALA A 20 -3.61 -22.86 1.51
C ALA A 20 -3.10 -22.61 2.96
N PRO A 21 -1.96 -23.19 3.35
CA PRO A 21 -1.38 -22.92 4.66
C PRO A 21 -0.99 -21.45 4.76
N GLN A 22 -1.13 -20.88 5.96
CA GLN A 22 -0.63 -19.52 6.21
C GLN A 22 0.88 -19.45 5.97
N PRO A 23 1.38 -18.37 5.34
CA PRO A 23 2.81 -18.20 5.15
C PRO A 23 3.55 -18.12 6.48
N THR A 24 4.84 -18.45 6.49
CA THR A 24 5.66 -18.27 7.70
C THR A 24 5.81 -16.78 8.03
N LEU A 25 6.07 -16.48 9.30
CA LEU A 25 6.29 -15.10 9.75
C LEU A 25 7.47 -14.43 9.02
N GLU A 26 8.52 -15.20 8.73
CA GLU A 26 9.67 -14.72 7.95
C GLU A 26 9.23 -14.29 6.55
N ARG A 27 8.44 -15.12 5.86
CA ARG A 27 7.92 -14.79 4.51
C ARG A 27 6.99 -13.58 4.55
N MET A 28 6.13 -13.47 5.56
CA MET A 28 5.28 -12.28 5.74
C MET A 28 6.11 -11.01 5.95
N ARG A 29 7.14 -11.06 6.80
CA ARG A 29 8.02 -9.90 7.07
C ARG A 29 8.82 -9.49 5.84
N ALA A 30 9.30 -10.44 5.07
CA ALA A 30 10.10 -10.20 3.86
C ALA A 30 9.34 -9.44 2.75
N VAL A 31 8.00 -9.39 2.82
CA VAL A 31 7.17 -8.66 1.84
C VAL A 31 6.33 -7.54 2.47
N SER A 32 6.38 -7.38 3.80
CA SER A 32 5.54 -6.41 4.50
C SER A 32 6.20 -5.03 4.51
N PRO A 33 5.60 -4.00 3.88
CA PRO A 33 6.15 -2.64 3.94
C PRO A 33 6.31 -2.16 5.38
N ARG A 34 5.36 -2.47 6.25
CA ARG A 34 5.42 -2.14 7.69
C ARG A 34 6.63 -2.77 8.37
N ALA A 35 6.94 -4.03 8.07
CA ALA A 35 8.12 -4.69 8.64
C ALA A 35 9.43 -4.03 8.17
N HIS A 36 9.51 -3.63 6.89
CA HIS A 36 10.66 -2.91 6.36
C HIS A 36 10.81 -1.50 6.96
N ILE A 37 9.71 -0.78 7.15
CA ILE A 37 9.70 0.54 7.79
C ILE A 37 10.18 0.39 9.23
N VAL A 38 9.52 -0.47 10.02
CA VAL A 38 9.89 -0.71 11.42
C VAL A 38 11.29 -1.30 11.55
N GLY A 39 11.77 -2.08 10.58
CA GLY A 39 13.13 -2.62 10.55
C GLY A 39 14.21 -1.64 10.04
N GLY A 40 13.82 -0.48 9.51
CA GLY A 40 14.74 0.52 8.98
C GLY A 40 15.36 0.18 7.63
N SER A 41 14.86 -0.86 6.94
CA SER A 41 15.29 -1.22 5.58
C SER A 41 14.43 -0.61 4.49
N TYR A 42 13.33 0.06 4.85
CA TYR A 42 12.57 0.89 3.92
C TYR A 42 13.45 2.07 3.48
N ALA A 43 13.61 2.22 2.17
CA ALA A 43 14.40 3.30 1.59
C ALA A 43 13.85 4.66 2.02
N HIS A 44 14.69 5.69 2.03
CA HIS A 44 14.31 7.05 2.42
C HIS A 44 13.50 7.75 1.32
N VAL A 45 12.33 7.18 1.01
CA VAL A 45 11.43 7.62 -0.06
C VAL A 45 10.24 8.34 0.58
N PRO A 46 10.06 9.64 0.28
CA PRO A 46 8.87 10.38 0.69
C PRO A 46 7.59 9.64 0.32
N THR A 47 6.72 9.44 1.29
CA THR A 47 5.53 8.58 1.16
C THR A 47 4.29 9.32 1.61
N PHE A 48 3.25 9.36 0.79
CA PHE A 48 1.97 9.98 1.16
C PHE A 48 0.86 8.94 1.12
N LEU A 49 0.07 8.86 2.20
CA LEU A 49 -1.06 7.95 2.33
C LEU A 49 -2.38 8.72 2.27
N VAL A 50 -3.36 8.20 1.53
CA VAL A 50 -4.73 8.73 1.49
C VAL A 50 -5.68 7.58 1.83
N HIS A 51 -6.60 7.76 2.77
CA HIS A 51 -7.53 6.71 3.19
C HIS A 51 -8.89 7.29 3.59
N GLY A 52 -9.98 6.63 3.20
CA GLY A 52 -11.33 6.92 3.68
C GLY A 52 -11.62 6.43 5.10
N THR A 53 -12.29 7.22 5.95
CA THR A 53 -12.60 6.77 7.32
C THR A 53 -13.78 5.79 7.40
N ALA A 54 -14.58 5.68 6.34
CA ALA A 54 -15.68 4.73 6.23
C ALA A 54 -15.34 3.54 5.31
N ASP A 55 -14.05 3.27 5.07
CA ASP A 55 -13.59 2.06 4.40
C ASP A 55 -14.05 0.82 5.20
N ASP A 56 -14.88 0.02 4.56
CA ASP A 56 -15.59 -1.13 5.13
C ASP A 56 -14.83 -2.45 4.93
N LEU A 57 -13.72 -2.43 4.20
CA LEU A 57 -12.88 -3.60 3.93
C LEU A 57 -11.54 -3.52 4.65
N ILE A 58 -10.90 -2.36 4.63
CA ILE A 58 -9.56 -2.14 5.17
C ILE A 58 -9.63 -1.06 6.26
N PRO A 59 -9.28 -1.38 7.52
CA PRO A 59 -9.28 -0.38 8.59
C PRO A 59 -8.28 0.75 8.31
N TRP A 60 -8.76 1.99 8.23
CA TRP A 60 -7.94 3.18 7.96
C TRP A 60 -6.82 3.39 9.00
N GLN A 61 -6.98 2.83 10.20
CA GLN A 61 -5.97 2.83 11.25
C GLN A 61 -4.66 2.15 10.79
N GLN A 62 -4.70 1.25 9.81
CA GLN A 62 -3.50 0.69 9.21
C GLN A 62 -2.66 1.77 8.49
N SER A 63 -3.30 2.71 7.79
CA SER A 63 -2.60 3.86 7.18
C SER A 63 -2.07 4.83 8.25
N ARG A 64 -2.85 5.10 9.32
CA ARG A 64 -2.37 5.89 10.47
C ARG A 64 -1.11 5.28 11.08
N GLY A 65 -1.17 4.01 11.47
CA GLY A 65 -0.03 3.34 12.09
C GLY A 65 1.18 3.20 11.16
N THR A 66 0.97 3.16 9.84
CA THR A 66 2.06 3.15 8.85
C THR A 66 2.72 4.51 8.75
N TYR A 67 1.92 5.58 8.68
CA TYR A 67 2.42 6.97 8.76
C TYR A 67 3.26 7.18 10.03
N ASP A 68 2.75 6.78 11.20
CA ASP A 68 3.48 6.96 12.46
C ASP A 68 4.82 6.21 12.44
N ALA A 69 4.86 5.00 11.87
CA ALA A 69 6.10 4.22 11.73
C ALA A 69 7.11 4.87 10.77
N LEU A 70 6.65 5.48 9.67
CA LEU A 70 7.50 6.23 8.74
C LEU A 70 8.12 7.44 9.43
N VAL A 71 7.29 8.24 10.11
CA VAL A 71 7.74 9.44 10.85
C VAL A 71 8.74 9.06 11.95
N ALA A 72 8.46 7.99 12.72
CA ALA A 72 9.37 7.51 13.75
C ALA A 72 10.74 7.07 13.20
N ARG A 73 10.82 6.74 11.91
CA ARG A 73 12.05 6.37 11.20
C ARG A 73 12.68 7.52 10.43
N GLY A 74 12.14 8.73 10.58
CA GLY A 74 12.61 9.93 9.88
C GLY A 74 12.29 9.94 8.40
N VAL A 75 11.44 9.04 7.89
CA VAL A 75 11.02 9.05 6.49
C VAL A 75 9.98 10.16 6.29
N PRO A 76 10.12 11.05 5.28
CA PRO A 76 9.17 12.13 5.07
C PRO A 76 7.84 11.50 4.68
N ALA A 77 6.83 11.78 5.48
CA ALA A 77 5.54 11.14 5.30
C ALA A 77 4.41 12.16 5.40
N GLY A 78 3.36 11.91 4.62
CA GLY A 78 2.08 12.61 4.73
C GLY A 78 0.94 11.62 4.86
N LEU A 79 -0.16 12.08 5.47
CA LEU A 79 -1.38 11.30 5.60
C LEU A 79 -2.59 12.21 5.44
N ALA A 80 -3.52 11.82 4.58
CA ALA A 80 -4.86 12.40 4.49
C ALA A 80 -5.89 11.31 4.83
N LEU A 81 -6.57 11.48 5.96
CA LEU A 81 -7.79 10.74 6.26
C LEU A 81 -8.97 11.56 5.76
N VAL A 82 -9.73 11.00 4.82
CA VAL A 82 -10.87 11.67 4.20
C VAL A 82 -12.13 11.12 4.87
N GLU A 83 -13.01 11.99 5.36
CA GLU A 83 -14.16 11.60 6.19
C GLU A 83 -15.36 11.09 5.35
N GLY A 84 -15.83 9.86 5.61
CA GLY A 84 -17.01 9.26 4.95
C GLY A 84 -16.85 8.41 3.66
N PRO A 85 -15.74 8.43 2.89
CA PRO A 85 -15.50 7.52 1.78
C PRO A 85 -15.54 6.03 2.17
N PRO A 86 -16.21 5.16 1.38
CA PRO A 86 -16.04 3.71 1.46
C PRO A 86 -14.73 3.24 0.79
N HIS A 87 -14.49 1.94 0.74
CA HIS A 87 -13.29 1.35 0.13
C HIS A 87 -13.14 1.69 -1.37
N ILE A 88 -14.19 1.42 -2.15
CA ILE A 88 -14.18 1.63 -3.60
C ILE A 88 -14.48 3.10 -3.89
N ARG A 89 -13.47 3.81 -4.41
CA ARG A 89 -13.50 5.27 -4.59
C ARG A 89 -12.99 5.74 -5.94
N ASP A 90 -12.53 4.81 -6.77
CA ASP A 90 -12.01 5.02 -8.12
C ASP A 90 -13.11 5.14 -9.19
N LEU A 91 -14.38 4.96 -8.81
CA LEU A 91 -15.52 5.13 -9.72
C LEU A 91 -15.92 6.59 -9.97
N SER A 92 -15.37 7.55 -9.20
CA SER A 92 -15.65 8.97 -9.35
C SER A 92 -14.41 9.73 -9.83
N SER A 93 -14.59 10.56 -10.86
CA SER A 93 -13.58 11.53 -11.33
C SER A 93 -13.94 12.97 -10.96
N ASP A 94 -14.80 13.16 -9.95
CA ASP A 94 -15.21 14.49 -9.49
C ASP A 94 -14.01 15.25 -8.87
N PRO A 95 -13.52 16.32 -9.52
CA PRO A 95 -12.37 17.08 -9.03
C PRO A 95 -12.67 17.84 -7.75
N GLU A 96 -13.95 18.08 -7.44
CA GLU A 96 -14.37 18.78 -6.23
C GLU A 96 -14.48 17.87 -5.02
N SER A 97 -14.33 16.55 -5.22
CA SER A 97 -14.36 15.59 -4.12
C SER A 97 -13.15 15.75 -3.19
N GLU A 98 -13.38 15.55 -1.88
CA GLU A 98 -12.29 15.63 -0.89
C GLU A 98 -11.21 14.56 -1.10
N GLY A 99 -11.57 13.43 -1.71
CA GLY A 99 -10.61 12.41 -2.14
C GLY A 99 -9.68 12.92 -3.24
N TRP A 100 -10.23 13.57 -4.25
CA TRP A 100 -9.43 14.17 -5.33
C TRP A 100 -8.49 15.25 -4.81
N LYS A 101 -9.01 16.17 -3.98
CA LYS A 101 -8.20 17.21 -3.33
C LYS A 101 -7.09 16.62 -2.47
N ALA A 102 -7.34 15.51 -1.76
CA ALA A 102 -6.30 14.81 -0.99
C ALA A 102 -5.17 14.28 -1.88
N VAL A 103 -5.49 13.70 -3.03
CA VAL A 103 -4.49 13.24 -4.02
C VAL A 103 -3.71 14.42 -4.60
N LEU A 104 -4.35 15.55 -4.89
CA LEU A 104 -3.64 16.75 -5.35
C LEU A 104 -2.67 17.29 -4.28
N ARG A 105 -3.08 17.31 -3.00
CA ARG A 105 -2.18 17.65 -1.89
C ARG A 105 -0.97 16.72 -1.83
N ALA A 106 -1.18 15.41 -2.01
CA ALA A 106 -0.10 14.43 -2.05
C ALA A 106 0.93 14.75 -3.15
N LYS A 107 0.46 15.09 -4.37
CA LYS A 107 1.35 15.50 -5.48
C LYS A 107 2.18 16.74 -5.14
N VAL A 108 1.59 17.73 -4.48
CA VAL A 108 2.30 18.94 -4.05
C VAL A 108 3.37 18.59 -3.02
N VAL A 109 3.01 17.87 -1.96
CA VAL A 109 3.95 17.48 -0.89
C VAL A 109 5.13 16.68 -1.45
N LEU A 110 4.85 15.71 -2.32
CA LEU A 110 5.89 14.88 -2.93
C LEU A 110 6.74 15.62 -3.97
N ARG A 111 6.29 16.77 -4.50
CA ARG A 111 7.04 17.56 -5.49
C ARG A 111 7.97 18.61 -4.87
N TYR A 112 7.61 19.18 -3.72
CA TYR A 112 8.32 20.32 -3.12
C TYR A 112 9.16 19.97 -1.89
N GLN A 113 9.26 18.70 -1.50
CA GLN A 113 10.21 18.24 -0.48
C GLN A 113 11.53 17.70 -1.06
N TRP A 114 11.92 18.22 -2.24
CA TRP A 114 13.18 17.92 -2.93
C TRP A 114 13.86 19.20 -3.38
#